data_AF-A0A832ZH70-F1
#
_entry.id   AF-A0A832ZH70-F1
#
_cell.length_a   1.000
_cell.length_b   1.000
_cell.length_c   1.000
_cell.angle_alpha   90.00
_cell.angle_beta   90.00
_cell.angle_gamma   90.00
#
_symmetry.space_group_name_H-M   'P 1'
#
loop_
_entity.id
_entity.type
_entity.pdbx_description
1 polymer ?
#
loop_
_entity_poly.entity_id
_entity_poly.type
_entity_poly.pdbx_seq_one_letter_code
_entity_poly.pdbx_strand_id
1 'polypeptide(L)' 'TEAKEILDSVMRHLGIEYELEETEHGSFIPGRVGKVIVNGKEIGIIGEIHPQVLENWGIEMPVAAFEIFLKPLYT' A
#
# COMPACT_ATOMS: atom_id res chain seq x y z
N THR A 1 4.86 -7.43 -6.95
CA THR A 1 3.43 -7.66 -7.20
C THR A 1 2.93 -6.56 -8.10
N GLU A 2 1.87 -6.78 -8.87
CA GLU A 2 1.31 -5.75 -9.78
C GLU A 2 0.99 -4.43 -9.04
N ALA A 3 0.45 -4.51 -7.81
CA ALA A 3 0.19 -3.32 -6.99
C ALA A 3 1.47 -2.53 -6.67
N LYS A 4 2.59 -3.21 -6.43
CA LYS A 4 3.88 -2.54 -6.20
C LYS A 4 4.38 -1.87 -7.48
N GLU A 5 4.24 -2.51 -8.64
CA GLU A 5 4.64 -1.92 -9.92
C GLU A 5 3.81 -0.67 -10.25
N ILE A 6 2.52 -0.69 -9.93
CA ILE A 6 1.65 0.48 -10.05
C ILE A 6 2.08 1.58 -9.08
N LEU A 7 2.35 1.26 -7.81
CA LEU A 7 2.88 2.21 -6.83
C LEU A 7 4.20 2.82 -7.30
N ASP A 8 5.15 2.01 -7.76
CA ASP A 8 6.43 2.44 -8.32
C ASP A 8 6.24 3.42 -9.48
N SER A 9 5.31 3.10 -10.39
CA SER A 9 4.96 3.98 -11.51
C SER A 9 4.37 5.30 -11.04
N VAL A 10 3.43 5.29 -10.09
CA VAL A 10 2.81 6.49 -9.53
C VAL A 10 3.86 7.39 -8.88
N MET A 11 4.69 6.84 -7.98
CA MET A 11 5.72 7.59 -7.26
C MET A 11 6.78 8.17 -8.21
N ARG A 12 7.18 7.40 -9.23
CA ARG A 12 8.09 7.86 -10.27
C ARG A 12 7.51 9.02 -11.08
N HIS A 13 6.23 8.97 -11.46
CA HIS A 13 5.58 10.08 -12.19
C HIS A 13 5.44 11.34 -11.32
N LEU A 14 5.30 11.19 -10.00
CA LEU A 14 5.30 12.30 -9.06
C LEU A 14 6.72 12.83 -8.77
N GLY A 15 7.78 12.12 -9.19
CA GLY A 15 9.17 12.49 -8.91
C GLY A 15 9.56 12.31 -7.44
N ILE A 16 8.93 11.35 -6.74
CA ILE A 16 9.07 11.15 -5.30
C ILE A 16 9.76 9.81 -5.04
N GLU A 17 10.87 9.85 -4.32
CA GLU A 17 11.51 8.64 -3.78
C GLU A 17 10.79 8.19 -2.51
N TYR A 18 10.66 6.88 -2.35
CA TYR A 18 9.94 6.29 -1.23
C TYR A 18 10.58 4.97 -0.80
N GLU A 19 10.29 4.59 0.44
CA GLU A 19 10.71 3.33 1.05
C GLU A 19 9.47 2.53 1.48
N LEU A 20 9.63 1.20 1.53
CA LEU A 20 8.65 0.30 2.11
C LEU A 20 9.23 -0.32 3.36
N GLU A 21 8.50 -0.22 4.46
CA GLU A 21 8.82 -0.90 5.71
C GLU A 21 7.70 -1.89 6.05
N GLU A 22 8.06 -3.06 6.58
CA GLU A 22 7.08 -4.01 7.09
C GLU A 22 6.19 -3.37 8.16
N THR A 23 4.92 -3.72 8.13
CA THR A 23 3.94 -3.25 9.12
C THR A 23 2.89 -4.33 9.37
N GLU A 24 1.93 -4.04 10.23
CA GLU A 24 0.75 -4.86 10.44
C GLU A 24 -0.51 -4.00 10.27
N HIS A 25 -1.53 -4.56 9.65
CA HIS A 25 -2.83 -3.91 9.53
C HIS A 25 -3.91 -4.97 9.37
N GLY A 26 -4.98 -4.90 10.18
CA GLY A 26 -6.00 -5.96 10.26
C GLY A 26 -6.75 -6.24 8.95
N SER A 27 -6.73 -5.30 8.01
CA SER A 27 -7.31 -5.50 6.67
C SER A 27 -6.44 -6.34 5.71
N PHE A 28 -5.17 -6.58 6.05
CA PHE A 28 -4.18 -7.21 5.16
C PHE A 28 -3.66 -8.54 5.73
N ILE A 29 -3.04 -9.34 4.86
CA ILE A 29 -2.38 -10.59 5.26
C ILE A 29 -1.12 -10.25 6.06
N PRO A 30 -0.95 -10.79 7.29
CA PRO A 30 0.26 -10.59 8.08
C PRO A 30 1.53 -10.96 7.31
N GLY A 31 2.56 -10.11 7.39
CA GLY A 31 3.81 -10.29 6.63
C GLY A 31 3.72 -10.01 5.13
N ARG A 32 2.55 -9.59 4.61
CA ARG A 32 2.35 -9.20 3.20
C ARG A 32 1.77 -7.79 3.10
N VAL A 33 2.19 -6.91 4.00
CA VAL A 33 1.78 -5.52 4.08
C VAL A 33 2.97 -4.66 4.49
N GLY A 34 3.09 -3.49 3.86
CA GLY A 34 4.13 -2.52 4.14
C GLY A 34 3.58 -1.10 4.18
N LYS A 35 4.13 -0.27 5.05
CA LYS A 35 3.85 1.18 5.06
C LYS A 35 4.74 1.88 4.05
N VAL A 36 4.18 2.90 3.40
CA VAL A 36 4.87 3.73 2.40
C VAL A 36 5.48 4.93 3.13
N ILE A 37 6.81 5.03 3.10
CA ILE A 37 7.58 6.08 3.77
C ILE A 37 8.16 7.04 2.74
N VAL A 38 8.00 8.34 2.96
CA VAL A 38 8.65 9.41 2.18
C VAL A 38 9.27 10.39 3.16
N ASN A 39 10.56 10.70 2.98
CA ASN A 39 11.33 11.59 3.86
C ASN A 39 11.20 11.22 5.35
N GLY A 40 11.25 9.92 5.67
CA GLY A 40 11.11 9.40 7.03
C GLY A 40 9.70 9.50 7.63
N LYS A 41 8.69 9.89 6.84
CA LYS A 41 7.30 9.99 7.27
C LYS A 41 6.43 8.95 6.57
N GLU A 42 5.58 8.29 7.34
CA GLU A 42 4.54 7.43 6.80
C GLU A 42 3.46 8.25 6.08
N ILE A 43 3.20 7.88 4.83
CA ILE A 43 2.21 8.53 3.96
C ILE A 43 1.18 7.56 3.40
N GLY A 44 1.26 6.27 3.69
CA GLY A 44 0.40 5.28 3.05
C GLY A 44 0.70 3.86 3.44
N ILE A 45 -0.01 2.93 2.80
CA ILE A 45 0.09 1.48 3.04
C ILE A 45 -0.08 0.74 1.72
N ILE A 46 0.55 -0.43 1.58
CA ILE A 46 0.39 -1.34 0.45
C ILE A 46 0.41 -2.78 0.96
N GLY A 47 -0.44 -3.65 0.43
CA GLY A 47 -0.40 -5.06 0.77
C GLY A 47 -1.47 -5.92 0.08
N GLU A 48 -1.44 -7.20 0.39
CA GLU A 48 -2.48 -8.15 0.00
C GLU A 48 -3.59 -8.17 1.05
N ILE A 49 -4.84 -8.01 0.62
CA ILE A 49 -6.00 -7.95 1.51
C ILE A 49 -6.24 -9.32 2.14
N HIS A 50 -6.58 -9.33 3.43
CA HIS A 50 -6.85 -10.54 4.18
C HIS A 50 -8.07 -11.29 3.60
N PRO A 51 -8.02 -12.62 3.41
CA PRO A 51 -9.14 -13.38 2.83
C PRO A 51 -10.48 -13.18 3.53
N GLN A 52 -10.47 -13.12 4.88
CA GLN A 52 -11.68 -12.83 5.66
C GLN A 52 -12.30 -11.46 5.33
N VAL A 53 -11.47 -10.46 5.01
CA VAL A 53 -11.99 -9.15 4.58
C VAL A 53 -12.65 -9.30 3.22
N LEU A 54 -12.00 -9.96 2.26
CA LEU A 54 -12.57 -10.20 0.93
C LEU A 54 -13.89 -10.97 1.01
N GLU A 55 -13.96 -12.00 1.85
CA GLU A 55 -15.17 -12.80 2.10
C GLU A 55 -16.31 -11.94 2.65
N ASN A 56 -16.03 -11.06 3.63
CA ASN A 56 -17.02 -10.13 4.18
C ASN A 56 -17.60 -9.18 3.12
N TRP A 57 -16.85 -8.90 2.04
CA TRP A 57 -17.26 -8.04 0.93
C TRP A 57 -17.74 -8.84 -0.31
N GLY A 58 -17.79 -10.17 -0.24
CA GLY A 58 -18.21 -11.02 -1.36
C GLY A 58 -17.24 -11.00 -2.56
N ILE A 59 -15.95 -10.76 -2.31
CA ILE A 59 -14.91 -10.75 -3.34
C ILE A 59 -14.22 -12.11 -3.35
N GLU A 60 -14.38 -12.85 -4.45
CA GLU A 60 -13.89 -14.23 -4.56
C GLU A 60 -12.41 -14.34 -4.98
N MET A 61 -11.83 -13.24 -5.47
CA MET A 61 -10.48 -13.20 -6.04
C MET A 61 -9.50 -12.53 -5.06
N PRO A 62 -8.24 -12.97 -4.97
CA PRO A 62 -7.22 -12.24 -4.21
C PRO A 62 -7.07 -10.80 -4.71
N VAL A 63 -6.94 -9.86 -3.78
CA VAL A 63 -6.77 -8.44 -4.08
C VAL A 63 -5.53 -7.91 -3.37
N ALA A 64 -4.72 -7.14 -4.10
CA ALA A 64 -3.72 -6.27 -3.50
C ALA A 64 -4.20 -4.82 -3.63
N ALA A 65 -3.96 -4.02 -2.59
CA ALA A 65 -4.36 -2.62 -2.54
C ALA A 65 -3.23 -1.76 -1.99
N PHE A 66 -3.24 -0.48 -2.38
CA PHE A 66 -2.43 0.55 -1.74
C PHE A 66 -3.23 1.83 -1.54
N GLU A 67 -2.84 2.61 -0.55
CA GLU A 67 -3.36 3.94 -0.26
C GLU A 67 -2.19 4.90 -0.06
N ILE A 68 -2.33 6.14 -0.56
CA ILE A 68 -1.35 7.21 -0.35
C ILE A 68 -2.10 8.50 0.01
N PHE A 69 -1.68 9.12 1.10
CA PHE A 69 -2.05 10.47 1.45
C PHE A 69 -1.16 11.46 0.71
N LEU A 70 -1.72 12.15 -0.30
CA LEU A 70 -0.94 13.03 -1.18
C LEU A 70 -0.64 14.42 -0.61
N LYS A 71 -1.45 14.92 0.33
CA LYS A 71 -1.30 16.28 0.87
C LYS A 71 0.10 16.59 1.42
N PRO A 72 0.79 15.68 2.15
CA PRO A 72 2.16 15.91 2.63
C PRO A 72 3.22 16.02 1.53
N LEU A 73 2.88 15.68 0.27
CA LEU A 73 3.80 15.70 -0.87
C LEU A 73 3.79 17.04 -1.61
N TYR A 74 2.79 17.88 -1.38
CA TYR A 74 2.69 19.22 -1.93
C TYR A 74 2.89 20.22 -0.79
N THR A 75 4.13 20.70 -0.62
CA THR A 75 4.45 21.84 0.25
C THR A 75 5.50 22.70 -0.44
#